data_AF-A0A959HXY8-F1
#
_entry.id   AF-A0A959HXY8-F1
#
_cell.length_a   1.000
_cell.length_b   1.000
_cell.length_c   1.000
_cell.angle_alpha   90.00
_cell.angle_beta   90.00
_cell.angle_gamma   90.00
#
_symmetry.space_group_name_H-M   'P 1'
#
loop_
_entity.id
_entity.type
_entity.pdbx_description
1 polymer ?
#
loop_
_entity_poly.entity_id
_entity_poly.type
_entity_poly.pdbx_seq_one_letter_code
_entity_poly.pdbx_strand_id
1 'polypeptide(L)'
;MIKGCLILSVLIWLARYRQLPMALRVLGYFLVFDLAVELLAGYLFSKKINNLPLLHLFTFGEFIFFSFFYYHLIRFLTEHKRYFYLFFGLVVSFLIVNSTFIQSIHSFNSIAKCTVHLILIIYAVWYFYQMSFDSEAELKRSDRPLRLINSAVLLYYSGSLFIFMFTNFIQANDMRMHRGFWAFNAGLNVVFQLLVLTGLCLTVLRQTKSSSSWP
;
A
#
# COMPACT_ATOMS: atom_id res chain seq x y z
N MET A 1 11.37 9.46 -12.24
CA MET A 1 10.51 8.38 -12.79
C MET A 1 9.41 7.96 -11.82
N ILE A 2 9.75 7.50 -10.59
CA ILE A 2 8.82 7.10 -9.52
C ILE A 2 7.65 8.09 -9.35
N LYS A 3 7.97 9.36 -9.00
CA LYS A 3 6.98 10.43 -8.82
C LYS A 3 6.00 10.61 -9.99
N GLY A 4 6.44 10.37 -11.23
CA GLY A 4 5.61 10.55 -12.41
C GLY A 4 4.47 9.52 -12.50
N CYS A 5 4.76 8.26 -12.17
CA CYS A 5 3.74 7.20 -12.13
C CYS A 5 2.71 7.44 -11.03
N LEU A 6 3.17 7.89 -9.86
CA LEU A 6 2.30 8.22 -8.73
C LEU A 6 1.40 9.43 -9.04
N ILE A 7 1.98 10.53 -9.56
CA ILE A 7 1.22 11.71 -9.96
C ILE A 7 0.16 11.34 -11.01
N LEU A 8 0.54 10.58 -12.04
CA LEU A 8 -0.40 10.13 -13.07
C LEU A 8 -1.53 9.27 -12.47
N SER A 9 -1.21 8.36 -11.55
CA SER A 9 -2.22 7.54 -10.86
C SER A 9 -3.21 8.40 -10.08
N VAL A 10 -2.72 9.41 -9.35
CA VAL A 10 -3.55 10.38 -8.62
C VAL A 10 -4.45 11.18 -9.57
N LEU A 11 -3.90 11.68 -10.68
CA LEU A 11 -4.67 12.45 -11.68
C LEU A 11 -5.80 11.60 -12.29
N ILE A 12 -5.50 10.36 -12.68
CA ILE A 12 -6.52 9.42 -13.21
C ILE A 12 -7.59 9.14 -12.15
N TRP A 13 -7.17 8.91 -10.91
CA TRP A 13 -8.08 8.66 -9.80
C TRP A 13 -9.02 9.83 -9.55
N LEU A 14 -8.50 11.07 -9.52
CA LEU A 14 -9.33 12.28 -9.37
C LEU A 14 -10.32 12.44 -10.53
N ALA A 15 -9.84 12.29 -11.77
CA ALA A 15 -10.67 12.45 -12.96
C ALA A 15 -11.81 11.40 -13.07
N ARG A 16 -11.60 10.21 -12.50
CA ARG A 16 -12.54 9.07 -12.62
C ARG A 16 -13.10 8.61 -11.26
N TYR A 17 -12.97 9.40 -10.21
CA TYR A 17 -13.32 9.04 -8.83
C TYR A 17 -14.72 8.41 -8.69
N ARG A 18 -15.73 9.04 -9.30
CA ARG A 18 -17.12 8.59 -9.23
C ARG A 18 -17.37 7.25 -9.94
N GLN A 19 -16.52 6.90 -10.90
CA GLN A 19 -16.66 5.67 -11.68
C GLN A 19 -15.94 4.50 -11.00
N LEU A 20 -14.90 4.76 -10.20
CA LEU A 20 -14.13 3.72 -9.53
C LEU A 20 -14.93 2.96 -8.46
N PRO A 21 -14.69 1.64 -8.30
CA PRO A 21 -15.24 0.85 -7.18
C PRO A 21 -14.69 1.34 -5.84
N MET A 22 -15.42 1.05 -4.75
CA MET A 22 -15.09 1.55 -3.42
C MET A 22 -13.65 1.23 -2.98
N ALA A 23 -13.18 0.01 -3.24
CA ALA A 23 -11.78 -0.38 -2.94
C ALA A 23 -10.76 0.55 -3.63
N LEU A 24 -10.95 0.87 -4.91
CA LEU A 24 -10.04 1.77 -5.64
C LEU A 24 -10.21 3.24 -5.24
N ARG A 25 -11.38 3.65 -4.74
CA ARG A 25 -11.54 4.96 -4.10
C ARG A 25 -10.67 5.05 -2.85
N VAL A 26 -10.73 4.04 -2.00
CA VAL A 26 -9.88 3.96 -0.79
C VAL A 26 -8.40 3.92 -1.15
N LEU A 27 -8.01 3.10 -2.13
CA LEU A 27 -6.63 3.05 -2.60
C LEU A 27 -6.13 4.40 -3.13
N GLY A 28 -6.96 5.19 -3.80
CA GLY A 28 -6.50 6.50 -4.26
C GLY A 28 -6.30 7.53 -3.14
N TYR A 29 -6.99 7.41 -2.00
CA TYR A 29 -6.63 8.21 -0.82
C TYR A 29 -5.22 7.86 -0.33
N PHE A 30 -4.83 6.57 -0.37
CA PHE A 30 -3.45 6.17 -0.13
C PHE A 30 -2.49 6.80 -1.13
N LEU A 31 -2.80 6.81 -2.43
CA LEU A 31 -1.92 7.40 -3.44
C LEU A 31 -1.73 8.92 -3.26
N VAL A 32 -2.79 9.63 -2.87
CA VAL A 32 -2.71 11.06 -2.54
C VAL A 32 -1.85 11.27 -1.29
N PHE A 33 -2.05 10.44 -0.26
CA PHE A 33 -1.26 10.48 0.96
C PHE A 33 0.22 10.17 0.70
N ASP A 34 0.52 9.13 -0.07
CA ASP A 34 1.87 8.74 -0.49
C ASP A 34 2.56 9.88 -1.24
N LEU A 35 1.85 10.51 -2.19
CA LEU A 35 2.38 11.66 -2.92
C LEU A 35 2.69 12.84 -1.98
N ALA A 36 1.80 13.12 -1.02
CA ALA A 36 2.02 14.19 -0.05
C ALA A 36 3.25 13.89 0.84
N VAL A 37 3.41 12.65 1.31
CA VAL A 37 4.56 12.22 2.11
C VAL A 37 5.85 12.30 1.30
N GLU A 38 5.87 11.84 0.04
CA GLU A 38 7.05 11.92 -0.83
C GLU A 38 7.47 13.37 -1.11
N LEU A 39 6.50 14.26 -1.35
CA LEU A 39 6.76 15.69 -1.57
C LEU A 39 7.33 16.35 -0.31
N LEU A 40 6.74 16.08 0.86
CA LEU A 40 7.20 16.60 2.14
C LEU A 40 8.58 16.04 2.51
N ALA A 41 8.82 14.75 2.30
CA ALA A 41 10.12 14.13 2.53
C ALA A 41 11.21 14.74 1.64
N GLY A 42 10.89 15.01 0.37
CA GLY A 42 11.78 15.71 -0.56
C GLY A 42 12.07 17.15 -0.13
N TYR A 43 11.06 17.86 0.37
CA TYR A 43 11.22 19.21 0.91
C TYR A 43 12.13 19.21 2.16
N LEU A 44 11.87 18.33 3.14
CA LEU A 44 12.69 18.22 4.35
C LEU A 44 14.13 17.82 4.02
N PHE A 45 14.33 16.91 3.07
CA PHE A 45 15.65 16.53 2.58
C PHE A 45 16.41 17.74 2.01
N SER A 46 15.76 18.60 1.22
CA SER A 46 16.38 19.83 0.70
C SER A 46 16.80 20.81 1.80
N LYS A 47 16.14 20.75 2.95
CA LYS A 47 16.44 21.55 4.14
C LYS A 47 17.39 20.85 5.13
N LYS A 48 17.88 19.64 4.81
CA LYS A 48 18.69 18.78 5.70
C LYS A 48 18.01 18.46 7.04
N ILE A 49 16.67 18.47 7.06
CA ILE A 49 15.87 18.13 8.24
C ILE A 49 15.62 16.61 8.21
N ASN A 50 15.74 15.96 9.38
CA ASN A 50 15.48 14.54 9.53
C ASN A 50 14.02 14.20 9.11
N ASN A 51 13.86 13.30 8.14
CA ASN A 51 12.57 12.87 7.61
C ASN A 51 12.09 11.54 8.22
N LEU A 52 12.82 10.93 9.16
CA LEU A 52 12.38 9.72 9.88
C LEU A 52 11.00 9.86 10.56
N PRO A 53 10.59 11.02 11.09
CA PRO A 53 9.22 11.20 11.57
C PRO A 53 8.14 10.92 10.51
N LEU A 54 8.42 11.23 9.24
CA LEU A 54 7.50 10.92 8.14
C LEU A 54 7.39 9.43 7.89
N LEU A 55 8.42 8.65 8.21
CA LEU A 55 8.37 7.19 8.08
C LEU A 55 7.34 6.59 9.07
N HIS A 56 7.28 7.10 10.30
CA HIS A 56 6.26 6.69 11.28
C HIS A 56 4.85 7.03 10.79
N LEU A 57 4.66 8.26 10.30
CA LEU A 57 3.40 8.70 9.71
C LEU A 57 3.00 7.86 8.49
N PHE A 58 3.96 7.55 7.63
CA PHE A 58 3.76 6.74 6.44
C PHE A 58 3.28 5.33 6.81
N THR A 59 3.97 4.65 7.73
CA THR A 59 3.57 3.32 8.22
C THR A 59 2.15 3.30 8.80
N PHE A 60 1.76 4.39 9.48
CA PHE A 60 0.40 4.55 9.98
C PHE A 60 -0.63 4.67 8.85
N GLY A 61 -0.33 5.50 7.85
CA GLY A 61 -1.17 5.64 6.65
C GLY A 61 -1.29 4.34 5.86
N GLU A 62 -0.18 3.64 5.63
CA GLU A 62 -0.16 2.33 4.97
C GLU A 62 -1.14 1.36 5.63
N PHE A 63 -1.03 1.20 6.95
CA PHE A 63 -1.93 0.31 7.69
C PHE A 63 -3.39 0.72 7.51
N ILE A 64 -3.72 2.01 7.69
CA ILE A 64 -5.10 2.49 7.62
C ILE A 64 -5.69 2.25 6.23
N PHE A 65 -5.05 2.80 5.20
CA PHE A 65 -5.63 2.78 3.87
C PHE A 65 -5.70 1.37 3.30
N PHE A 66 -4.67 0.54 3.51
CA PHE A 66 -4.74 -0.83 3.03
C PHE A 66 -5.72 -1.70 3.84
N SER A 67 -5.87 -1.48 5.15
CA SER A 67 -6.91 -2.18 5.92
C SER A 67 -8.31 -1.90 5.37
N PHE A 68 -8.62 -0.65 5.03
CA PHE A 68 -9.89 -0.30 4.42
C PHE A 68 -10.00 -0.76 2.96
N PHE A 69 -8.90 -0.75 2.20
CA PHE A 69 -8.85 -1.33 0.85
C PHE A 69 -9.26 -2.82 0.90
N TYR A 70 -8.64 -3.60 1.78
CA TYR A 70 -8.94 -5.03 1.93
C TYR A 70 -10.28 -5.31 2.59
N TYR A 71 -10.75 -4.45 3.49
CA TYR A 71 -12.11 -4.54 4.04
C TYR A 71 -13.19 -4.54 2.93
N HIS A 72 -12.97 -3.78 1.86
CA HIS A 72 -13.86 -3.74 0.70
C HIS A 72 -13.64 -4.87 -0.33
N LEU A 73 -12.63 -5.72 -0.14
CA LEU A 73 -12.30 -6.81 -1.04
C LEU A 73 -12.55 -8.20 -0.44
N ILE A 74 -12.30 -8.35 0.86
CA ILE A 74 -12.42 -9.62 1.57
C ILE A 74 -13.79 -9.69 2.23
N ARG A 75 -14.61 -10.64 1.77
CA ARG A 75 -16.00 -10.83 2.23
C ARG A 75 -16.09 -11.07 3.73
N PHE A 76 -15.18 -11.88 4.27
CA PHE A 76 -15.16 -12.18 5.69
C PHE A 76 -15.02 -10.90 6.54
N LEU A 77 -14.17 -9.94 6.13
CA LEU A 77 -13.98 -8.69 6.87
C LEU A 77 -15.24 -7.82 6.86
N THR A 78 -15.98 -7.83 5.75
CA THR A 78 -17.25 -7.08 5.60
C THR A 78 -18.42 -7.75 6.31
N GLU A 79 -18.46 -9.08 6.36
CA GLU A 79 -19.46 -9.86 7.10
C GLU A 79 -19.21 -9.79 8.61
N HIS A 80 -17.95 -9.74 9.03
CA HIS A 80 -17.53 -9.76 10.44
C HIS A 80 -16.92 -8.43 10.91
N LYS A 81 -17.59 -7.32 10.62
CA LYS A 81 -17.09 -5.95 10.86
C LYS A 81 -16.60 -5.71 12.27
N ARG A 82 -17.26 -6.30 13.29
CA ARG A 82 -16.85 -6.16 14.70
C ARG A 82 -15.42 -6.66 14.93
N TYR A 83 -15.06 -7.83 14.39
CA TYR A 83 -13.71 -8.37 14.54
C TYR A 83 -12.69 -7.56 13.76
N PHE A 84 -13.06 -7.08 12.57
CA PHE A 84 -12.23 -6.14 11.80
C PHE A 84 -11.92 -4.87 12.60
N TYR A 85 -12.93 -4.18 13.13
CA TYR A 85 -12.72 -2.94 13.89
C TYR A 85 -11.96 -3.17 15.21
N LEU A 86 -12.17 -4.31 15.88
CA LEU A 86 -11.39 -4.68 17.06
C LEU A 86 -9.90 -4.87 16.71
N PHE A 87 -9.61 -5.66 15.68
CA PHE A 87 -8.25 -5.87 15.19
C PHE A 87 -7.61 -4.55 14.74
N PHE A 88 -8.34 -3.75 13.97
CA PHE A 88 -7.91 -2.43 13.51
C PHE A 88 -7.54 -1.52 14.69
N GLY A 89 -8.41 -1.42 15.70
CA GLY A 89 -8.16 -0.62 16.90
C GLY A 89 -6.93 -1.11 17.68
N LEU A 90 -6.74 -2.42 17.78
CA LEU A 90 -5.58 -3.01 18.45
C LEU A 90 -4.27 -2.66 17.72
N VAL A 91 -4.23 -2.78 16.39
CA VAL A 91 -3.02 -2.45 15.62
C VAL A 91 -2.75 -0.94 15.63
N VAL A 92 -3.77 -0.09 15.48
CA VAL A 92 -3.60 1.38 15.62
C VAL A 92 -3.02 1.72 17.00
N SER A 93 -3.55 1.13 18.06
CA SER A 93 -3.05 1.34 19.43
C SER A 93 -1.59 0.90 19.56
N PHE A 94 -1.24 -0.26 19.00
CA PHE A 94 0.13 -0.74 18.95
C PHE A 94 1.07 0.24 18.21
N LEU A 95 0.67 0.78 17.05
CA LEU A 95 1.49 1.72 16.28
C LEU A 95 1.76 3.02 17.04
N ILE A 96 0.76 3.51 17.76
CA ILE A 96 0.87 4.70 18.63
C ILE A 96 1.85 4.38 19.77
N VAL A 97 1.61 3.30 20.52
CA VAL A 97 2.47 2.88 21.63
C VAL A 97 3.92 2.65 21.18
N ASN A 98 4.12 2.03 20.02
CA ASN A 98 5.45 1.81 19.46
C ASN A 98 6.16 3.14 19.20
N SER A 99 5.48 4.10 18.57
CA SER A 99 6.09 5.38 18.20
C SER A 99 6.30 6.32 19.40
N THR A 100 5.56 6.16 20.49
CA THR A 100 5.69 7.00 21.69
C THR A 100 6.60 6.40 22.76
N PHE A 101 6.62 5.08 22.92
CA PHE A 101 7.30 4.41 24.04
C PHE A 101 8.42 3.44 23.65
N ILE A 102 8.40 2.86 22.45
CA ILE A 102 9.34 1.79 22.08
C ILE A 102 10.45 2.31 21.16
N GLN A 103 10.07 3.00 20.07
CA GLN A 103 10.98 3.54 19.08
C GLN A 103 10.75 5.04 18.94
N SER A 104 11.78 5.84 19.21
CA SER A 104 11.73 7.29 19.02
C SER A 104 11.28 7.64 17.60
N ILE A 105 10.46 8.67 17.46
CA ILE A 105 9.99 9.21 16.17
C ILE A 105 11.16 9.67 15.27
N HIS A 106 12.34 9.91 15.86
CA HIS A 106 13.56 10.27 15.14
C HIS A 106 14.45 9.06 14.78
N SER A 107 14.02 7.85 15.13
CA SER A 107 14.72 6.59 14.83
C SER A 107 14.00 5.81 13.72
N PHE A 108 14.63 4.75 13.21
CA PHE A 108 13.99 3.93 12.20
C PHE A 108 12.87 3.06 12.81
N ASN A 109 11.66 3.17 12.26
CA ASN A 109 10.45 2.52 12.76
C ASN A 109 10.36 1.01 12.41
N SER A 110 11.43 0.24 12.63
CA SER A 110 11.54 -1.13 12.13
C SER A 110 10.44 -2.07 12.63
N ILE A 111 10.07 -2.00 13.91
CA ILE A 111 9.12 -2.95 14.52
C ILE A 111 7.74 -2.76 13.92
N ALA A 112 7.19 -1.54 14.04
CA ALA A 112 5.88 -1.22 13.49
C ALA A 112 5.82 -1.46 11.98
N LYS A 113 6.89 -1.12 11.25
CA LYS A 113 6.93 -1.26 9.80
C LYS A 113 6.95 -2.73 9.37
N CYS A 114 7.68 -3.60 10.08
CA CYS A 114 7.62 -5.05 9.87
C CYS A 114 6.24 -5.61 10.19
N THR A 115 5.62 -5.19 11.30
CA THR A 115 4.27 -5.62 11.68
C THR A 115 3.24 -5.26 10.62
N VAL A 116 3.24 -4.00 10.15
CA VAL A 116 2.31 -3.56 9.08
C VAL A 116 2.55 -4.35 7.80
N HIS A 117 3.79 -4.49 7.36
CA HIS A 117 4.10 -5.28 6.16
C HIS A 117 3.60 -6.73 6.25
N LEU A 118 3.77 -7.38 7.41
CA LEU A 118 3.28 -8.74 7.62
C LEU A 118 1.75 -8.81 7.54
N ILE A 119 1.05 -7.86 8.14
CA ILE A 119 -0.42 -7.78 8.05
C ILE A 119 -0.87 -7.60 6.59
N LEU A 120 -0.20 -6.72 5.83
CA LEU A 120 -0.55 -6.50 4.42
C LEU A 120 -0.29 -7.74 3.56
N ILE A 121 0.77 -8.51 3.86
CA ILE A 121 1.01 -9.81 3.22
C ILE A 121 -0.13 -10.79 3.55
N ILE A 122 -0.56 -10.88 4.82
CA ILE A 122 -1.66 -11.75 5.24
C ILE A 122 -2.95 -11.36 4.50
N TYR A 123 -3.28 -10.07 4.42
CA TYR A 123 -4.43 -9.60 3.66
C TYR A 123 -4.33 -9.94 2.17
N ALA A 124 -3.16 -9.75 1.56
CA ALA A 124 -2.98 -10.06 0.14
C ALA A 124 -3.12 -11.55 -0.17
N VAL A 125 -2.58 -12.41 0.71
CA VAL A 125 -2.74 -13.87 0.60
C VAL A 125 -4.18 -14.28 0.81
N TRP A 126 -4.87 -13.73 1.81
CA TRP A 126 -6.27 -14.03 2.08
C TRP A 126 -7.17 -13.66 0.89
N TYR A 127 -6.95 -12.49 0.29
CA TYR A 127 -7.70 -12.11 -0.91
C TYR A 127 -7.50 -13.11 -2.06
N PHE A 128 -6.27 -13.56 -2.33
CA PHE A 128 -6.04 -14.61 -3.34
C PHE A 128 -6.64 -15.97 -2.96
N TYR A 129 -6.62 -16.32 -1.67
CA TYR A 129 -7.25 -17.53 -1.17
C TYR A 129 -8.76 -17.50 -1.42
N GLN A 130 -9.46 -16.41 -1.05
CA GLN A 130 -10.90 -16.25 -1.31
C GLN A 130 -11.23 -16.45 -2.79
N MET A 131 -10.46 -15.80 -3.68
CA MET A 131 -10.66 -15.89 -5.12
C MET A 131 -10.48 -17.28 -5.72
N SER A 132 -9.78 -18.18 -5.01
CA SER A 132 -9.58 -19.56 -5.48
C SER A 132 -10.84 -20.42 -5.30
N PHE A 133 -11.80 -19.97 -4.49
CA PHE A 133 -13.09 -20.64 -4.27
C PHE A 133 -14.25 -19.99 -5.03
N ASP A 134 -14.04 -18.80 -5.61
CA ASP A 134 -15.06 -18.13 -6.41
C ASP A 134 -15.20 -18.83 -7.78
N SER A 135 -16.43 -18.92 -8.30
CA SER A 135 -16.66 -19.57 -9.61
C SER A 135 -16.04 -18.77 -10.76
N GLU A 136 -15.69 -19.44 -11.86
CA GLU A 136 -15.10 -18.77 -13.04
C GLU A 136 -15.94 -17.61 -13.58
N ALA A 137 -17.27 -17.68 -13.43
CA ALA A 137 -18.20 -16.64 -13.85
C ALA A 137 -18.07 -15.36 -12.99
N GLU A 138 -17.83 -15.51 -11.69
CA GLU A 138 -17.60 -14.38 -10.76
C GLU A 138 -16.20 -13.77 -10.98
N LEU A 139 -15.18 -14.60 -11.22
CA LEU A 139 -13.79 -14.19 -11.50
C LEU A 139 -13.60 -13.38 -12.79
N LYS A 140 -14.48 -13.55 -13.78
CA LYS A 140 -14.29 -13.06 -15.17
C LYS A 140 -14.67 -11.59 -15.39
N ARG A 141 -15.59 -10.99 -14.60
CA ARG A 141 -16.18 -9.69 -14.97
C ARG A 141 -15.63 -8.45 -14.25
N SER A 142 -15.12 -8.54 -13.02
CA SER A 142 -14.72 -7.36 -12.24
C SER A 142 -13.29 -7.38 -11.63
N ASP A 143 -12.64 -8.53 -11.52
CA ASP A 143 -11.54 -8.67 -10.56
C ASP A 143 -10.12 -8.61 -11.13
N ARG A 144 -9.94 -8.70 -12.45
CA ARG A 144 -8.59 -8.73 -13.05
C ARG A 144 -7.71 -7.53 -12.65
N PRO A 145 -8.20 -6.27 -12.64
CA PRO A 145 -7.39 -5.13 -12.22
C PRO A 145 -7.07 -5.17 -10.71
N LEU A 146 -8.01 -5.61 -9.88
CA LEU A 146 -7.83 -5.73 -8.43
C LEU A 146 -6.83 -6.84 -8.09
N ARG A 147 -6.84 -7.96 -8.83
CA ARG A 147 -5.82 -9.02 -8.71
C ARG A 147 -4.43 -8.51 -9.03
N LEU A 148 -4.28 -7.70 -10.08
CA LEU A 148 -3.00 -7.10 -10.46
C LEU A 148 -2.46 -6.18 -9.34
N ILE A 149 -3.33 -5.36 -8.76
CA ILE A 149 -2.99 -4.50 -7.62
C ILE A 149 -2.62 -5.36 -6.40
N ASN A 150 -3.37 -6.42 -6.11
CA ASN A 150 -3.05 -7.34 -5.02
C ASN A 150 -1.69 -8.02 -5.21
N SER A 151 -1.35 -8.42 -6.45
CA SER A 151 -0.01 -8.93 -6.78
C SER A 151 1.07 -7.89 -6.50
N ALA A 152 0.81 -6.62 -6.82
CA ALA A 152 1.73 -5.52 -6.54
C ALA A 152 1.98 -5.36 -5.03
N VAL A 153 0.90 -5.34 -4.24
CA VAL A 153 0.95 -5.29 -2.77
C VAL A 153 1.77 -6.47 -2.25
N LEU A 154 1.42 -7.70 -2.61
CA LEU A 154 2.12 -8.88 -2.13
C LEU A 154 3.61 -8.84 -2.48
N LEU A 155 3.97 -8.52 -3.73
CA LEU A 155 5.35 -8.46 -4.20
C LEU A 155 6.16 -7.39 -3.45
N TYR A 156 5.61 -6.18 -3.33
CA TYR A 156 6.28 -5.07 -2.65
C TYR A 156 6.47 -5.36 -1.17
N TYR A 157 5.38 -5.67 -0.45
CA TYR A 157 5.42 -5.80 1.00
C TYR A 157 6.23 -7.01 1.44
N SER A 158 6.19 -8.14 0.72
CA SER A 158 7.04 -9.31 1.01
C SER A 158 8.52 -9.05 0.68
N GLY A 159 8.82 -8.46 -0.49
CA GLY A 159 10.20 -8.15 -0.87
C GLY A 159 10.84 -7.15 0.07
N SER A 160 10.08 -6.15 0.51
CA SER A 160 10.58 -5.10 1.39
C SER A 160 10.60 -5.50 2.87
N LEU A 161 9.80 -6.49 3.30
CA LEU A 161 9.78 -6.98 4.69
C LEU A 161 11.19 -7.38 5.17
N PHE A 162 11.89 -8.19 4.39
CA PHE A 162 13.25 -8.65 4.73
C PHE A 162 14.21 -7.47 4.87
N ILE A 163 14.08 -6.46 4.01
CA ILE A 163 14.93 -5.26 4.05
C ILE A 163 14.76 -4.54 5.40
N PHE A 164 13.51 -4.38 5.85
CA PHE A 164 13.22 -3.66 7.09
C PHE A 164 13.49 -4.47 8.36
N MET A 165 13.42 -5.80 8.29
CA MET A 165 13.85 -6.65 9.40
C MET A 165 15.36 -6.51 9.67
N PHE A 166 16.17 -6.40 8.61
CA PHE A 166 17.63 -6.37 8.74
C PHE A 166 18.24 -4.96 8.68
N THR A 167 17.45 -3.91 8.44
CA THR A 167 17.99 -2.56 8.20
C THR A 167 18.88 -2.03 9.32
N ASN A 168 18.55 -2.26 10.60
CA ASN A 168 19.36 -1.78 11.73
C ASN A 168 20.71 -2.51 11.79
N PHE A 169 20.70 -3.83 11.53
CA PHE A 169 21.91 -4.63 11.48
C PHE A 169 22.79 -4.22 10.29
N ILE A 170 22.20 -4.06 9.10
CA ILE A 170 22.91 -3.70 7.88
C ILE A 170 23.51 -2.30 8.00
N GLN A 171 22.76 -1.33 8.54
CA GLN A 171 23.21 0.05 8.70
C GLN A 171 24.44 0.16 9.63
N ALA A 172 24.51 -0.68 10.66
CA ALA A 172 25.63 -0.68 11.60
C ALA A 172 26.91 -1.34 11.04
N ASN A 173 26.79 -2.28 10.09
CA ASN A 173 27.90 -3.14 9.67
C ASN A 173 28.40 -2.87 8.25
N ASP A 174 27.53 -2.49 7.30
CA ASP A 174 27.94 -2.32 5.90
C ASP A 174 27.07 -1.28 5.15
N MET A 175 27.65 -0.09 4.94
CA MET A 175 27.03 1.01 4.20
C MET A 175 26.84 0.74 2.70
N ARG A 176 27.65 -0.14 2.08
CA ARG A 176 27.46 -0.54 0.68
C ARG A 176 26.27 -1.47 0.56
N MET A 177 26.19 -2.48 1.44
CA MET A 177 25.05 -3.37 1.53
C MET A 177 23.77 -2.56 1.81
N HIS A 178 23.78 -1.64 2.78
CA HIS A 178 22.66 -0.74 3.07
C HIS A 178 22.15 -0.05 1.81
N ARG A 179 23.03 0.60 1.03
CA ARG A 179 22.66 1.26 -0.22
C ARG A 179 22.07 0.30 -1.26
N GLY A 180 22.62 -0.90 -1.39
CA GLY A 180 22.10 -1.93 -2.29
C GLY A 180 20.67 -2.35 -1.93
N PHE A 181 20.41 -2.59 -0.65
CA PHE A 181 19.08 -2.91 -0.14
C PHE A 181 18.07 -1.77 -0.36
N TRP A 182 18.47 -0.51 -0.14
CA TRP A 182 17.61 0.64 -0.44
C TRP A 182 17.34 0.82 -1.93
N ALA A 183 18.32 0.55 -2.79
CA ALA A 183 18.14 0.56 -4.24
C ALA A 183 17.16 -0.54 -4.69
N PHE A 184 17.27 -1.75 -4.11
CA PHE A 184 16.33 -2.84 -4.36
C PHE A 184 14.91 -2.49 -3.90
N ASN A 185 14.76 -1.92 -2.70
CA ASN A 185 13.47 -1.43 -2.20
C ASN A 185 12.84 -0.38 -3.13
N ALA A 186 13.66 0.55 -3.65
CA ALA A 186 13.21 1.54 -4.61
C ALA A 186 12.75 0.90 -5.92
N GLY A 187 13.45 -0.14 -6.38
CA GLY A 187 13.05 -0.96 -7.54
C GLY A 187 11.70 -1.65 -7.32
N LEU A 188 11.49 -2.28 -6.16
CA LEU A 188 10.19 -2.85 -5.79
C LEU A 188 9.09 -1.79 -5.77
N ASN A 189 9.37 -0.59 -5.26
CA ASN A 189 8.40 0.50 -5.25
C ASN A 189 8.02 0.97 -6.67
N VAL A 190 8.99 1.01 -7.60
CA VAL A 190 8.69 1.31 -9.02
C VAL A 190 7.74 0.28 -9.60
N VAL A 191 8.02 -1.01 -9.40
CA VAL A 191 7.16 -2.10 -9.88
C VAL A 191 5.77 -1.99 -9.26
N PHE A 192 5.70 -1.74 -7.96
CA PHE A 192 4.45 -1.51 -7.24
C PHE A 192 3.61 -0.39 -7.91
N GLN A 193 4.19 0.79 -8.08
CA GLN A 193 3.50 1.94 -8.68
C GLN A 193 3.06 1.68 -10.12
N LEU A 194 3.86 0.98 -10.93
CA LEU A 194 3.51 0.63 -12.31
C LEU A 194 2.32 -0.33 -12.37
N LEU A 195 2.29 -1.35 -11.51
CA LEU A 195 1.19 -2.30 -11.45
C LEU A 195 -0.10 -1.65 -10.93
N VAL A 196 0.01 -0.75 -9.94
CA VAL A 196 -1.14 0.03 -9.45
C VAL A 196 -1.70 0.94 -10.53
N LEU A 197 -0.84 1.68 -11.23
CA LEU A 197 -1.23 2.52 -12.36
C LEU A 197 -1.93 1.69 -13.45
N THR A 198 -1.35 0.54 -13.81
CA THR A 198 -1.93 -0.36 -14.81
C THR A 198 -3.30 -0.88 -14.36
N GLY A 199 -3.45 -1.26 -13.09
CA GLY A 199 -4.73 -1.69 -12.52
C GLY A 199 -5.80 -0.58 -12.56
N LEU A 200 -5.42 0.66 -12.24
CA LEU A 200 -6.33 1.82 -12.36
C LEU A 200 -6.75 2.06 -13.81
N CYS A 201 -5.79 2.11 -14.75
CA CYS A 201 -6.08 2.30 -16.17
C CYS A 201 -6.99 1.22 -16.74
N LEU A 202 -6.72 -0.05 -16.43
CA LEU A 202 -7.54 -1.17 -16.89
C LEU A 202 -8.97 -1.09 -16.34
N THR A 203 -9.16 -0.59 -15.13
CA THR A 203 -10.50 -0.38 -14.55
C THR A 203 -11.26 0.69 -15.32
N VAL A 204 -10.63 1.84 -15.56
CA VAL A 204 -11.24 2.97 -16.28
C VAL A 204 -11.62 2.58 -17.71
N LEU A 205 -10.71 1.94 -18.46
CA LEU A 205 -10.93 1.54 -19.85
C LEU A 205 -12.07 0.52 -20.01
N ARG A 206 -12.33 -0.30 -18.99
CA ARG A 206 -13.44 -1.25 -19.00
C ARG A 206 -14.78 -0.56 -18.81
N GLN A 207 -14.84 0.43 -17.92
CA GLN A 207 -16.08 1.16 -17.65
C GLN A 207 -16.52 2.02 -18.85
N THR A 208 -15.58 2.60 -19.59
CA THR A 208 -15.89 3.36 -20.81
C THR A 208 -16.47 2.47 -21.92
N LYS A 209 -16.02 1.22 -22.04
CA LYS A 209 -16.58 0.25 -23.01
C LYS A 209 -18.00 -0.20 -22.65
N SER A 210 -18.33 -0.26 -21.35
CA SER A 210 -19.69 -0.60 -20.90
C SER A 210 -20.69 0.54 -21.10
N SER A 211 -20.25 1.79 -21.15
CA SER A 211 -21.12 2.95 -21.40
C SER A 211 -21.40 3.20 -22.88
N SER A 212 -20.56 2.69 -23.79
CA SER A 212 -20.68 2.88 -25.25
C SER A 212 -21.48 1.77 -25.96
N SER A 213 -22.11 0.86 -25.21
CA SER A 213 -22.85 -0.30 -25.74
C SER A 213 -24.37 -0.18 -25.56
N TRP A 214 -24.91 1.03 -25.69
CA TRP A 214 -26.35 1.25 -25.86
C TRP A 214 -26.62 1.62 -27.33
N PRO A 215 -27.60 0.97 -28.00
CA PRO A 215 -27.97 1.25 -29.38
C PRO A 215 -28.56 2.66 -29.57
#